data_AF-A0A3D6D7W0-F1
#
_entry.id   AF-A0A3D6D7W0-F1
#
_cell.length_a   1.000
_cell.length_b   1.000
_cell.length_c   1.000
_cell.angle_alpha   90.00
_cell.angle_beta   90.00
_cell.angle_gamma   90.00
#
_symmetry.space_group_name_H-M   'P 1'
#
loop_
_entity.id
_entity.type
_entity.pdbx_description
1 polymer ?
#
loop_
_entity_poly.entity_id
_entity_poly.type
_entity_poly.pdbx_seq_one_letter_code
_entity_poly.pdbx_strand_id
1 'polypeptide(L)'
;MKKTTRPLRRSKTELIARCLAACFAIGVTTLSIAELDVRALPEDQLPNDSRLAPPKDLNGYFPFRLPATLDDWEQRANQLRRHLLVMNGLWPMPTRTPLNPVIHGKLDQGDYTVEKVYFESFPGFYVTGSLYRPKGFEGPRPGVLSPHGHWSNG
;
A
#
# COMPACT_ATOMS: atom_id res chain seq x y z
N MET A 1 -69.88 -53.69 -4.08
CA MET A 1 -70.33 -52.73 -5.12
C MET A 1 -69.53 -51.45 -4.96
N LYS A 2 -68.54 -51.20 -5.83
CA LYS A 2 -67.64 -50.03 -5.76
C LYS A 2 -68.39 -48.77 -6.23
N LYS A 3 -68.65 -47.81 -5.34
CA LYS A 3 -69.11 -46.46 -5.74
C LYS A 3 -67.88 -45.58 -5.97
N THR A 4 -67.62 -45.32 -7.24
CA THR A 4 -66.57 -44.46 -7.76
C THR A 4 -66.87 -43.00 -7.41
N THR A 5 -66.07 -42.38 -6.56
CA THR A 5 -66.12 -40.93 -6.32
C THR A 5 -65.47 -40.20 -7.51
N ARG A 6 -66.28 -39.47 -8.29
CA ARG A 6 -65.79 -38.56 -9.34
C ARG A 6 -65.04 -37.38 -8.68
N PRO A 7 -63.86 -36.99 -9.16
CA PRO A 7 -63.17 -35.81 -8.65
C PRO A 7 -63.94 -34.53 -9.06
N LEU A 8 -64.08 -33.61 -8.11
CA LEU A 8 -64.65 -32.27 -8.32
C LEU A 8 -63.89 -31.54 -9.42
N ARG A 9 -64.57 -31.24 -10.54
CA ARG A 9 -64.05 -30.46 -11.66
C ARG A 9 -63.99 -28.99 -11.24
N ARG A 10 -62.82 -28.54 -10.75
CA ARG A 10 -62.56 -27.13 -10.44
C ARG A 10 -62.82 -26.27 -11.67
N SER A 11 -63.53 -25.16 -11.51
CA SER A 11 -63.88 -24.28 -12.62
C SER A 11 -62.65 -23.52 -13.12
N LYS A 12 -62.58 -23.22 -14.42
CA LYS A 12 -61.45 -22.47 -15.00
C LYS A 12 -61.27 -21.09 -14.32
N THR A 13 -62.36 -20.49 -13.85
CA THR A 13 -62.38 -19.23 -13.11
C THR A 13 -61.72 -19.32 -11.74
N GLU A 14 -61.91 -20.41 -10.98
CA GLU A 14 -61.20 -20.62 -9.71
C GLU A 14 -59.70 -20.82 -9.90
N LEU A 15 -59.29 -21.50 -10.98
CA LEU A 15 -57.88 -21.69 -11.28
C LEU A 15 -57.19 -20.37 -11.66
N ILE A 16 -57.85 -19.54 -12.49
CA ILE A 16 -57.35 -18.23 -12.88
C ILE A 16 -57.28 -17.29 -11.67
N ALA A 17 -58.29 -17.28 -10.80
CA ALA A 17 -58.29 -16.45 -9.60
C ALA A 17 -57.16 -16.84 -8.63
N ARG A 18 -56.86 -18.13 -8.48
CA ARG A 18 -55.75 -18.61 -7.65
C ARG A 18 -54.38 -18.31 -8.27
N CYS A 19 -54.26 -18.40 -9.60
CA CYS A 19 -53.05 -17.98 -10.30
C CYS A 19 -52.81 -16.48 -10.17
N LEU A 20 -53.85 -15.65 -10.34
CA LEU A 20 -53.74 -14.19 -10.17
C LEU A 20 -53.40 -13.80 -8.72
N ALA A 21 -54.04 -14.43 -7.73
CA ALA A 21 -53.71 -14.20 -6.31
C ALA A 21 -52.28 -14.65 -5.96
N ALA A 22 -51.82 -15.78 -6.52
CA ALA A 22 -50.44 -16.24 -6.37
C ALA A 22 -49.44 -15.30 -7.07
N CYS A 23 -49.73 -14.82 -8.27
CA CYS A 23 -48.90 -13.84 -8.98
C CYS A 23 -48.85 -12.49 -8.24
N PHE A 24 -49.96 -12.05 -7.63
CA PHE A 24 -50.00 -10.84 -6.82
C PHE A 24 -49.19 -11.00 -5.52
N ALA A 25 -49.33 -12.14 -4.82
CA ALA A 25 -48.54 -12.43 -3.62
C ALA A 25 -47.03 -12.53 -3.91
N ILE A 26 -46.65 -13.14 -5.05
CA ILE A 26 -45.25 -13.21 -5.50
C ILE A 26 -44.75 -11.82 -5.90
N GLY A 27 -45.55 -11.02 -6.59
CA GLY A 27 -45.19 -9.64 -6.95
C GLY A 27 -44.98 -8.74 -5.74
N VAL A 28 -45.82 -8.87 -4.70
CA VAL A 28 -45.72 -8.11 -3.45
C VAL A 28 -44.50 -8.56 -2.61
N THR A 29 -44.17 -9.86 -2.56
CA THR A 29 -42.96 -10.31 -1.85
C THR A 29 -41.67 -9.98 -2.59
N THR A 30 -41.66 -9.95 -3.94
CA THR A 30 -40.48 -9.49 -4.70
C THR A 30 -40.24 -7.99 -4.58
N LEU A 31 -41.30 -7.17 -4.42
CA LEU A 31 -41.17 -5.73 -4.23
C LEU A 31 -40.52 -5.39 -2.88
N SER A 32 -40.74 -6.21 -1.85
CA SER A 32 -40.20 -6.00 -0.50
C SER A 32 -38.71 -6.37 -0.34
N ILE A 33 -38.11 -7.13 -1.27
CA ILE A 33 -36.68 -7.49 -1.20
C ILE A 33 -35.80 -6.46 -1.95
N ALA A 34 -36.38 -5.65 -2.83
CA ALA A 34 -35.67 -4.61 -3.57
C ALA A 34 -35.27 -3.40 -2.70
N GLU A 35 -35.85 -3.25 -1.49
CA GLU A 35 -35.59 -2.16 -0.55
C GLU A 35 -34.71 -2.56 0.65
N LEU A 36 -34.08 -3.73 0.64
CA LEU A 36 -33.03 -4.04 1.61
C LEU A 36 -31.80 -3.18 1.28
N ASP A 37 -31.76 -1.98 1.85
CA ASP A 37 -30.62 -1.09 1.84
C ASP A 37 -29.45 -1.81 2.52
N VAL A 38 -28.57 -2.46 1.72
CA VAL A 38 -27.39 -3.19 2.21
C VAL A 38 -26.27 -2.23 2.64
N ARG A 39 -26.62 -1.01 3.03
CA ARG A 39 -25.67 -0.04 3.56
C ARG A 39 -25.27 -0.45 4.98
N ALA A 40 -23.97 -0.49 5.22
CA ALA A 40 -23.42 -0.74 6.55
C ALA A 40 -23.66 0.45 7.52
N LEU A 41 -23.96 1.64 6.99
CA LEU A 41 -24.20 2.87 7.75
C LEU A 41 -25.38 3.65 7.15
N PRO A 42 -26.10 4.45 7.97
CA PRO A 42 -27.11 5.41 7.50
C PRO A 42 -26.61 6.34 6.39
N GLU A 43 -27.51 6.87 5.56
CA GLU A 43 -27.16 7.71 4.40
C GLU A 43 -26.43 9.01 4.76
N ASP A 44 -26.71 9.57 5.93
CA ASP A 44 -26.06 10.77 6.47
C ASP A 44 -24.77 10.47 7.24
N GLN A 45 -24.36 9.19 7.32
CA GLN A 45 -23.22 8.77 8.12
C GLN A 45 -22.11 8.16 7.27
N LEU A 46 -20.95 8.81 7.30
CA LEU A 46 -19.73 8.27 6.73
C LEU A 46 -19.01 7.34 7.72
N PRO A 47 -18.25 6.34 7.25
CA PRO A 47 -17.35 5.58 8.11
C PRO A 47 -16.36 6.49 8.82
N ASN A 48 -15.99 6.14 10.05
CA ASN A 48 -14.91 6.82 10.77
C ASN A 48 -13.55 6.43 10.17
N ASP A 49 -13.28 6.93 8.98
CA ASP A 49 -12.10 6.62 8.18
C ASP A 49 -11.24 7.87 7.98
N SER A 50 -10.00 7.79 8.47
CA SER A 50 -9.00 8.85 8.32
C SER A 50 -8.73 9.28 6.87
N ARG A 51 -9.04 8.43 5.87
CA ARG A 51 -8.89 8.75 4.45
C ARG A 51 -9.93 9.75 3.93
N LEU A 52 -11.03 9.92 4.66
CA LEU A 52 -12.07 10.92 4.35
C LEU A 52 -11.73 12.30 4.93
N ALA A 53 -10.71 12.39 5.79
CA ALA A 53 -10.21 13.68 6.27
C ALA A 53 -9.56 14.47 5.12
N PRO A 54 -9.48 15.80 5.21
CA PRO A 54 -8.75 16.60 4.23
C PRO A 54 -7.32 16.08 4.02
N PRO A 55 -6.83 16.06 2.77
CA PRO A 55 -5.48 15.61 2.49
C PRO A 55 -4.47 16.51 3.20
N LYS A 56 -3.34 15.93 3.60
CA LYS A 56 -2.20 16.72 4.08
C LYS A 56 -1.60 17.46 2.90
N ASP A 57 -1.56 18.78 2.98
CA ASP A 57 -0.91 19.65 1.99
C ASP A 57 0.33 20.34 2.57
N LEU A 58 0.98 21.19 1.78
CA LEU A 58 2.17 21.93 2.20
C LEU A 58 1.87 23.12 3.14
N ASN A 59 0.60 23.49 3.30
CA ASN A 59 0.15 24.63 4.10
C ASN A 59 -0.43 24.21 5.45
N GLY A 60 -0.56 22.90 5.71
CA GLY A 60 -1.05 22.35 6.96
C GLY A 60 -0.14 22.59 8.17
N TYR A 61 -0.70 22.49 9.37
CA TYR A 61 0.05 22.55 10.63
C TYR A 61 0.58 21.17 11.03
N PHE A 62 1.91 21.02 11.06
CA PHE A 62 2.59 19.76 11.40
C PHE A 62 3.48 19.92 12.65
N PRO A 63 2.90 19.95 13.87
CA PRO A 63 3.68 20.18 15.07
C PRO A 63 4.63 19.00 15.33
N PHE A 64 5.91 19.32 15.54
CA PHE A 64 6.85 18.37 16.11
C PHE A 64 6.49 18.17 17.58
N ARG A 65 5.95 16.99 17.92
CA ARG A 65 5.70 16.60 19.31
C ARG A 65 7.00 16.08 19.92
N LEU A 66 7.57 16.83 20.86
CA LEU A 66 8.78 16.43 21.57
C LEU A 66 8.46 15.25 22.50
N PRO A 67 9.20 14.13 22.40
CA PRO A 67 9.13 13.06 23.40
C PRO A 67 9.59 13.55 24.77
N ALA A 68 8.92 13.13 25.84
CA ALA A 68 9.24 13.56 27.21
C ALA A 68 10.42 12.78 27.81
N THR A 69 10.65 11.56 27.36
CA THR A 69 11.70 10.66 27.85
C THR A 69 12.50 10.04 26.69
N LEU A 70 13.64 9.43 27.03
CA LEU A 70 14.44 8.66 26.07
C LEU A 70 13.63 7.47 25.52
N ASP A 71 12.89 6.75 26.36
CA ASP A 71 12.08 5.60 25.94
C ASP A 71 10.99 6.02 24.96
N ASP A 72 10.26 7.12 25.24
CA ASP A 72 9.28 7.68 24.31
C ASP A 72 9.91 8.04 22.96
N TRP A 73 11.13 8.58 22.98
CA TRP A 73 11.87 8.92 21.78
C TRP A 73 12.27 7.68 20.98
N GLU A 74 12.78 6.64 21.63
CA GLU A 74 13.19 5.39 20.99
C GLU A 74 11.99 4.68 20.35
N GLN A 75 10.86 4.62 21.05
CA GLN A 75 9.61 4.08 20.53
C GLN A 75 9.16 4.85 19.28
N ARG A 76 9.12 6.19 19.34
CA ARG A 76 8.75 7.04 18.20
C ARG A 76 9.73 6.90 17.03
N ALA A 77 11.03 6.85 17.30
CA ALA A 77 12.05 6.70 16.27
C ALA A 77 11.90 5.36 15.53
N ASN A 78 11.63 4.27 16.25
CA ASN A 78 11.41 2.95 15.66
C ASN A 78 10.14 2.91 14.81
N GLN A 79 9.05 3.54 15.27
CA GLN A 79 7.82 3.68 14.49
C GLN A 79 8.08 4.47 13.19
N LEU A 80 8.76 5.61 13.27
CA LEU A 80 9.05 6.45 12.09
C LEU A 80 9.98 5.76 11.09
N ARG A 81 11.03 5.08 11.56
CA ARG A 81 11.92 4.28 10.69
C ARG A 81 11.14 3.20 9.96
N ARG A 82 10.27 2.45 10.66
CA ARG A 82 9.42 1.44 10.02
C ARG A 82 8.46 2.06 9.01
N HIS A 83 7.83 3.18 9.36
CA HIS A 83 6.92 3.88 8.47
C HIS A 83 7.65 4.30 7.18
N LEU A 84 8.84 4.89 7.28
CA LEU A 84 9.66 5.22 6.12
C LEU A 84 9.97 3.99 5.26
N LEU A 85 10.31 2.85 5.86
CA LEU A 85 10.55 1.62 5.11
C LEU A 85 9.28 1.14 4.39
N VAL A 86 8.12 1.16 5.04
CA VAL A 86 6.84 0.77 4.40
C VAL A 86 6.51 1.69 3.22
N MET A 87 6.62 3.02 3.40
CA MET A 87 6.30 3.98 2.33
C MET A 87 7.22 3.86 1.12
N ASN A 88 8.48 3.46 1.34
CA ASN A 88 9.44 3.22 0.27
C ASN A 88 9.38 1.78 -0.29
N GLY A 89 8.43 0.93 0.14
CA GLY A 89 8.32 -0.45 -0.31
C GLY A 89 9.47 -1.36 0.18
N LEU A 90 10.18 -0.96 1.22
CA LEU A 90 11.34 -1.66 1.80
C LEU A 90 10.99 -2.49 3.04
N TRP A 91 9.71 -2.64 3.39
CA TRP A 91 9.29 -3.41 4.57
C TRP A 91 8.45 -4.65 4.19
N PRO A 92 8.86 -5.86 4.60
CA PRO A 92 10.15 -6.20 5.22
C PRO A 92 11.32 -5.92 4.27
N MET A 93 12.53 -5.80 4.80
CA MET A 93 13.72 -5.55 3.99
C MET A 93 13.88 -6.65 2.92
N PRO A 94 14.17 -6.30 1.67
CA PRO A 94 14.46 -7.29 0.64
C PRO A 94 15.69 -8.12 1.02
N THR A 95 15.77 -9.34 0.49
CA THR A 95 16.93 -10.21 0.66
C THR A 95 18.20 -9.50 0.21
N ARG A 96 19.17 -9.39 1.10
CA ARG A 96 20.46 -8.77 0.78
C ARG A 96 21.23 -9.67 -0.19
N THR A 97 21.73 -9.08 -1.26
CA THR A 97 22.65 -9.72 -2.19
C THR A 97 24.09 -9.34 -1.85
N PRO A 98 25.08 -10.17 -2.21
CA PRO A 98 26.49 -9.76 -2.16
C PRO A 98 26.71 -8.52 -3.02
N LEU A 99 27.49 -7.56 -2.53
CA LEU A 99 27.71 -6.28 -3.22
C LEU A 99 28.51 -6.44 -4.53
N ASN A 100 29.48 -7.36 -4.56
CA ASN A 100 30.35 -7.62 -5.72
C ASN A 100 30.86 -6.35 -6.45
N PRO A 101 31.49 -5.39 -5.73
CA PRO A 101 31.92 -4.15 -6.35
C PRO A 101 33.13 -4.38 -7.27
N VAL A 102 33.13 -3.70 -8.41
CA VAL A 102 34.27 -3.62 -9.33
C VAL A 102 34.83 -2.21 -9.29
N ILE A 103 36.11 -2.09 -8.94
CA ILE A 103 36.85 -0.82 -8.92
C ILE A 103 37.84 -0.83 -10.07
N HIS A 104 37.81 0.21 -10.91
CA HIS A 104 38.66 0.28 -12.10
C HIS A 104 38.99 1.72 -12.52
N GLY A 105 39.88 1.87 -13.51
CA GLY A 105 40.18 3.16 -14.12
C GLY A 105 40.79 4.17 -13.15
N LYS A 106 41.82 3.76 -12.41
CA LYS A 106 42.51 4.60 -11.42
C LYS A 106 43.21 5.78 -12.09
N LEU A 107 42.84 6.98 -11.64
CA LEU A 107 43.46 8.24 -12.03
C LEU A 107 44.18 8.84 -10.83
N ASP A 108 45.44 9.20 -11.05
CA ASP A 108 46.28 9.87 -10.07
C ASP A 108 46.09 11.40 -10.15
N GLN A 109 45.78 12.04 -9.02
CA GLN A 109 45.55 13.49 -8.91
C GLN A 109 46.52 14.15 -7.90
N GLY A 110 47.71 13.59 -7.71
CA GLY A 110 48.69 14.09 -6.73
C GLY A 110 48.41 13.53 -5.34
N ASP A 111 47.65 14.24 -4.52
CA ASP A 111 47.42 13.89 -3.11
C ASP A 111 46.32 12.82 -2.92
N TYR A 112 45.57 12.52 -3.98
CA TYR A 112 44.50 11.52 -3.98
C TYR A 112 44.40 10.80 -5.31
N THR A 113 43.57 9.76 -5.35
CA THR A 113 43.21 9.04 -6.57
C THR A 113 41.71 9.05 -6.79
N VAL A 114 41.29 9.06 -8.05
CA VAL A 114 39.90 8.90 -8.46
C VAL A 114 39.76 7.57 -9.17
N GLU A 115 38.83 6.73 -8.73
CA GLU A 115 38.54 5.44 -9.33
C GLU A 115 37.07 5.30 -9.62
N LYS A 116 36.75 4.68 -10.76
CA LYS A 116 35.38 4.34 -11.09
C LYS A 116 35.00 3.07 -10.33
N VAL A 117 33.80 3.07 -9.78
CA VAL A 117 33.22 1.91 -9.12
C VAL A 117 31.86 1.62 -9.72
N TYR A 118 31.55 0.35 -9.88
CA TYR A 118 30.17 -0.09 -10.06
C TYR A 118 29.91 -1.35 -9.25
N PHE A 119 28.66 -1.55 -8.87
CA PHE A 119 28.22 -2.73 -8.14
C PHE A 119 26.75 -3.01 -8.41
N GLU A 120 26.33 -4.25 -8.19
CA GLU A 120 24.93 -4.67 -8.36
C GLU A 120 24.14 -4.36 -7.09
N SER A 121 23.29 -3.33 -7.16
CA SER A 121 22.46 -2.87 -6.03
C SER A 121 21.23 -3.75 -5.78
N PHE A 122 20.73 -4.38 -6.85
CA PHE A 122 19.63 -5.35 -6.87
C PHE A 122 19.86 -6.26 -8.08
N PRO A 123 19.38 -7.52 -8.11
CA PRO A 123 19.59 -8.40 -9.26
C PRO A 123 19.24 -7.75 -10.61
N GLY A 124 20.24 -7.56 -11.47
CA GLY A 124 20.15 -6.90 -12.77
C GLY A 124 20.32 -5.37 -12.76
N PHE A 125 20.48 -4.73 -11.59
CA PHE A 125 20.53 -3.27 -11.44
C PHE A 125 21.87 -2.78 -10.89
N TYR A 126 22.60 -2.05 -11.72
CA TYR A 126 23.92 -1.54 -11.39
C TYR A 126 23.88 -0.08 -10.94
N VAL A 127 24.58 0.20 -9.85
CA VAL A 127 24.88 1.56 -9.41
C VAL A 127 26.35 1.84 -9.69
N THR A 128 26.62 3.00 -10.27
CA THR A 128 27.97 3.47 -10.57
C THR A 128 28.32 4.67 -9.70
N GLY A 129 29.61 4.91 -9.52
CA GLY A 129 30.10 6.05 -8.77
C GLY A 129 31.59 6.27 -8.99
N SER A 130 32.12 7.29 -8.32
CA SER A 130 33.54 7.59 -8.27
C SER A 130 34.03 7.57 -6.83
N LEU A 131 35.14 6.90 -6.60
CA LEU A 131 35.79 6.78 -5.30
C LEU A 131 37.00 7.71 -5.26
N TYR A 132 36.98 8.66 -4.33
CA TYR A 132 38.07 9.58 -4.07
C TYR A 132 38.86 9.08 -2.88
N ARG A 133 40.12 8.68 -3.07
CA ARG A 133 40.96 8.10 -2.02
C ARG A 133 42.23 8.93 -1.80
N PRO A 134 42.44 9.51 -0.60
CA PRO A 134 43.71 10.14 -0.25
C PRO A 134 44.87 9.15 -0.36
N LYS A 135 46.07 9.65 -0.66
CA LYS A 135 47.31 8.86 -0.63
C LYS A 135 48.05 9.03 0.70
N GLY A 136 49.10 8.23 0.90
CA GLY A 136 50.00 8.38 2.04
C GLY A 136 49.43 7.94 3.40
N PHE A 137 48.32 7.19 3.40
CA PHE A 137 47.70 6.68 4.61
C PHE A 137 47.35 5.21 4.48
N GLU A 138 47.69 4.42 5.51
CA GLU A 138 47.31 3.01 5.63
C GLU A 138 46.32 2.82 6.79
N GLY A 139 45.32 1.95 6.57
CA GLY A 139 44.29 1.64 7.57
C GLY A 139 42.91 2.24 7.30
N PRO A 140 41.96 2.04 8.24
CA PRO A 140 40.59 2.54 8.12
C PRO A 140 40.52 4.07 8.02
N ARG A 141 39.63 4.56 7.16
CA ARG A 141 39.41 6.00 6.94
C ARG A 141 37.91 6.30 7.01
N PRO A 142 37.51 7.51 7.44
CA PRO A 142 36.13 7.93 7.31
C PRO A 142 35.70 7.90 5.84
N GLY A 143 34.51 7.36 5.59
CA GLY A 143 33.87 7.40 4.28
C GLY A 143 32.79 8.48 4.27
N VAL A 144 32.76 9.29 3.21
CA VAL A 144 31.72 10.31 3.00
C VAL A 144 30.95 9.94 1.74
N LEU A 145 29.64 9.72 1.88
CA LEU A 145 28.74 9.58 0.75
C LEU A 145 28.32 10.98 0.29
N SER A 146 28.55 11.29 -0.99
CA SER A 146 28.23 12.60 -1.58
C SER A 146 27.16 12.43 -2.67
N PRO A 147 25.87 12.25 -2.31
CA PRO A 147 24.80 12.25 -3.29
C PRO A 147 24.68 13.65 -3.90
N HIS A 148 24.56 13.72 -5.23
CA HIS A 148 24.33 14.98 -5.93
C HIS A 148 22.83 15.31 -5.96
N GLY A 149 22.52 16.61 -5.94
CA GLY A 149 21.18 17.09 -6.22
C GLY A 149 20.90 17.08 -7.73
N HIS A 150 19.73 17.55 -8.14
CA HIS A 150 19.40 17.70 -9.56
C HIS A 150 20.07 18.97 -10.12
N TRP A 151 21.00 18.82 -11.06
CA TRP A 151 21.49 19.92 -11.90
C TRP A 151 21.76 19.44 -13.34
N SER A 152 22.14 20.34 -14.23
CA SER A 152 22.21 20.04 -15.68
C SER A 152 23.25 18.99 -16.06
N ASN A 153 24.25 18.75 -15.21
CA ASN A 153 25.36 17.84 -15.48
C ASN A 153 25.45 16.69 -14.46
N GLY A 154 24.31 16.34 -13.85
CA GLY A 154 24.18 15.30 -12.84
C GLY A 154 23.86 15.91 -11.50
#